data_AF-A0A2J8AB34-F1
#
_entry.id   AF-A0A2J8AB34-F1
#
_cell.length_a   1.000
_cell.length_b   1.000
_cell.length_c   1.000
_cell.angle_alpha   90.00
_cell.angle_beta   90.00
_cell.angle_gamma   90.00
#
_symmetry.space_group_name_H-M   'P 1'
#
loop_
_entity.id
_entity.type
_entity.pdbx_description
1 polymer ?
#
loop_
_entity_poly.entity_id
_entity_poly.type
_entity_poly.pdbx_seq_one_letter_code
_entity_poly.pdbx_strand_id
1 'polypeptide(L)'
;MQQCLGRTEGLRMAKSSCFRATAPTRAAAFRVSRRSAHVVASAVATKTVKIGTRGSPLALAQAYMTRDLLKANFPELAEEGALEIVIIKTTGDKILNQPLADIGGKGLFTKEIDDALLSGKIDIAVHSMKDVPTYLPEGTILPCNLPREDVRDVFISPVAKDLAGLPAGAVVGSASLRRQAQILAKYPHLKVVRFGVENFRGNVQTRLRKLTEGDCSATLLALAGLKRLDMTQHITAVGPGGLGFRV
;
A
#
# COMPACT_ATOMS: atom_id res chain seq x y z
N MET A 1 -1.91 0.70 7.20
CA MET A 1 -1.57 2.08 6.84
C MET A 1 -0.97 2.06 5.44
N GLN A 2 -1.54 2.84 4.53
CA GLN A 2 -1.25 2.84 3.09
C GLN A 2 -0.95 4.28 2.69
N GLN A 3 0.02 4.50 1.81
CA GLN A 3 0.65 5.82 1.67
C GLN A 3 0.97 6.14 0.24
N CYS A 4 0.86 7.43 -0.11
CA CYS A 4 1.36 7.97 -1.37
C CYS A 4 2.59 8.81 -1.07
N LEU A 5 3.73 8.46 -1.66
CA LEU A 5 4.88 9.37 -1.75
C LEU A 5 4.66 10.35 -2.90
N GLY A 6 5.11 11.60 -2.75
CA GLY A 6 5.10 12.62 -3.81
C GLY A 6 6.47 13.28 -3.97
N ARG A 7 6.65 14.10 -5.01
CA ARG A 7 7.82 14.98 -5.19
C ARG A 7 7.54 16.39 -4.68
N THR A 8 8.59 17.12 -4.32
CA THR A 8 8.54 18.45 -3.68
C THR A 8 8.28 19.64 -4.61
N GLU A 9 8.20 19.48 -5.93
CA GLU A 9 8.06 20.63 -6.84
C GLU A 9 6.64 20.77 -7.42
N GLY A 10 6.00 21.92 -7.17
CA GLY A 10 5.25 22.59 -8.25
C GLY A 10 3.82 23.12 -8.05
N LEU A 11 3.17 23.04 -6.88
CA LEU A 11 1.80 23.61 -6.74
C LEU A 11 1.82 25.02 -6.09
N ARG A 12 1.98 26.06 -6.90
CA ARG A 12 1.62 27.45 -6.55
C ARG A 12 0.63 28.00 -7.57
N MET A 13 -0.50 28.52 -7.08
CA MET A 13 -1.33 29.64 -7.57
C MET A 13 -2.77 29.40 -7.06
N ALA A 14 -3.55 30.36 -6.55
CA ALA A 14 -3.51 31.82 -6.68
C ALA A 14 -4.10 32.51 -5.44
N LYS A 15 -3.58 33.69 -5.10
CA LYS A 15 -4.26 34.66 -4.23
C LYS A 15 -5.18 35.50 -5.12
N SER A 16 -6.49 35.49 -4.85
CA SER A 16 -7.42 36.42 -5.48
C SER A 16 -7.24 37.81 -4.87
N SER A 17 -7.22 38.84 -5.72
CA SER A 17 -7.37 40.22 -5.27
C SER A 17 -8.57 40.84 -5.96
N CYS A 18 -9.38 41.47 -5.12
CA CYS A 18 -10.63 42.15 -5.39
C CYS A 18 -10.35 43.49 -6.10
N PHE A 19 -11.10 43.81 -7.15
CA PHE A 19 -11.29 45.20 -7.56
C PHE A 19 -12.72 45.42 -8.06
N ARG A 20 -13.42 46.34 -7.39
CA ARG A 20 -14.66 46.98 -7.85
C ARG A 20 -14.29 48.23 -8.66
N ALA A 21 -15.04 48.54 -9.73
CA ALA A 21 -15.91 49.73 -9.82
C ALA A 21 -16.36 50.07 -11.26
N THR A 22 -17.68 50.34 -11.36
CA THR A 22 -18.39 51.37 -12.16
C THR A 22 -18.53 51.26 -13.70
N ALA A 23 -19.75 51.58 -14.15
CA ALA A 23 -20.25 51.74 -15.53
C ALA A 23 -20.88 53.15 -15.66
N PRO A 24 -21.47 53.57 -16.81
CA PRO A 24 -21.13 53.36 -18.23
C PRO A 24 -21.08 54.71 -19.01
N THR A 25 -20.51 54.73 -20.22
CA THR A 25 -20.84 55.79 -21.21
C THR A 25 -20.90 55.27 -22.65
N ARG A 26 -22.10 55.49 -23.23
CA ARG A 26 -22.54 55.65 -24.63
C ARG A 26 -21.94 54.84 -25.79
N ALA A 27 -22.89 54.38 -26.60
CA ALA A 27 -22.78 53.51 -27.75
C ALA A 27 -22.13 54.16 -28.99
N ALA A 28 -21.36 53.35 -29.70
CA ALA A 28 -21.12 53.47 -31.13
C ALA A 28 -21.34 52.10 -31.78
N ALA A 29 -22.27 52.01 -32.71
CA ALA A 29 -22.58 50.79 -33.45
C ALA A 29 -21.50 50.54 -34.51
N PHE A 30 -20.62 49.58 -34.24
CA PHE A 30 -19.64 49.10 -35.22
C PHE A 30 -20.04 47.69 -35.69
N ARG A 31 -20.38 47.56 -36.97
CA ARG A 31 -20.63 46.25 -37.61
C ARG A 31 -19.34 45.46 -37.68
N VAL A 32 -19.20 44.45 -36.81
CA VAL A 32 -18.12 43.46 -36.89
C VAL A 32 -18.56 42.31 -37.79
N SER A 33 -17.82 42.13 -38.88
CA SER A 33 -17.89 40.98 -39.78
C SER A 33 -17.74 39.68 -38.99
N ARG A 34 -18.71 38.75 -39.15
CA ARG A 34 -18.65 37.40 -38.57
C ARG A 34 -17.54 36.61 -39.28
N ARG A 35 -16.31 36.73 -38.79
CA ARG A 35 -15.30 35.69 -39.00
C ARG A 35 -15.62 34.56 -38.05
N SER A 36 -15.95 33.40 -38.60
CA SER A 36 -16.11 32.15 -37.86
C SER A 36 -14.86 31.92 -37.01
N ALA A 37 -15.02 32.04 -35.70
CA ALA A 37 -14.00 31.62 -34.76
C ALA A 37 -13.93 30.09 -34.84
N HIS A 38 -12.96 29.58 -35.58
CA HIS A 38 -12.51 28.21 -35.36
C HIS A 38 -11.94 28.17 -33.94
N VAL A 39 -12.77 27.75 -32.99
CA VAL A 39 -12.30 27.30 -31.68
C VAL A 39 -11.48 26.06 -31.96
N VAL A 40 -10.18 26.23 -32.14
CA VAL A 40 -9.23 25.12 -32.05
C VAL A 40 -9.27 24.73 -30.58
N ALA A 41 -10.11 23.76 -30.24
CA ALA A 41 -10.05 23.08 -28.97
C ALA A 41 -8.65 22.45 -28.91
N SER A 42 -7.71 23.15 -28.28
CA SER A 42 -6.46 22.54 -27.87
C SER A 42 -6.87 21.42 -26.92
N ALA A 43 -6.74 20.18 -27.39
CA ALA A 43 -6.86 19.02 -26.53
C ALA A 43 -5.79 19.16 -25.46
N VAL A 44 -6.18 19.65 -24.29
CA VAL A 44 -5.36 19.57 -23.09
C VAL A 44 -5.17 18.09 -22.87
N ALA A 45 -4.00 17.56 -23.26
CA ALA A 45 -3.64 16.19 -22.96
C ALA A 45 -3.73 16.05 -21.44
N THR A 46 -4.75 15.35 -20.97
CA THR A 46 -4.93 15.06 -19.55
C THR A 46 -3.70 14.30 -19.12
N LYS A 47 -2.87 14.94 -18.28
CA LYS A 47 -1.62 14.34 -17.82
C LYS A 47 -1.97 13.13 -16.96
N THR A 48 -1.76 11.93 -17.49
CA THR A 48 -1.92 10.68 -16.74
C THR A 48 -1.02 10.67 -15.51
N VAL A 49 -1.60 10.40 -14.34
CA VAL A 49 -0.86 10.20 -13.09
C VAL A 49 -0.49 8.73 -12.94
N LYS A 50 0.80 8.45 -12.80
CA LYS A 50 1.36 7.10 -12.69
C LYS A 50 1.54 6.69 -11.22
N ILE A 51 0.84 5.64 -10.82
CA ILE A 51 0.82 5.08 -9.47
C ILE A 51 1.71 3.84 -9.42
N GLY A 52 2.92 3.96 -8.86
CA GLY A 52 3.83 2.85 -8.65
C GLY A 52 3.41 1.95 -7.50
N THR A 53 3.46 0.63 -7.71
CA THR A 53 3.15 -0.36 -6.67
C THR A 53 3.89 -1.68 -6.91
N ARG A 54 3.98 -2.53 -5.89
CA ARG A 54 4.42 -3.93 -6.05
C ARG A 54 3.36 -4.76 -6.78
N GLY A 55 3.79 -5.83 -7.43
CA GLY A 55 2.89 -6.75 -8.16
C GLY A 55 2.13 -7.77 -7.31
N SER A 56 2.28 -7.75 -5.99
CA SER A 56 1.54 -8.70 -5.14
C SER A 56 0.04 -8.36 -5.09
N PRO A 57 -0.88 -9.34 -4.95
CA PRO A 57 -2.31 -9.07 -4.90
C PRO A 57 -2.71 -8.01 -3.85
N LEU A 58 -2.07 -8.04 -2.68
CA LEU A 58 -2.33 -7.05 -1.64
C LEU A 58 -1.86 -5.64 -2.03
N ALA A 59 -0.69 -5.54 -2.67
CA ALA A 59 -0.16 -4.24 -3.12
C ALA A 59 -1.00 -3.66 -4.27
N LEU A 60 -1.55 -4.50 -5.14
CA LEU A 60 -2.51 -4.09 -6.16
C LEU A 60 -3.84 -3.64 -5.54
N ALA A 61 -4.39 -4.39 -4.59
CA ALA A 61 -5.60 -3.98 -3.86
C ALA A 61 -5.42 -2.62 -3.18
N GLN A 62 -4.24 -2.35 -2.64
CA GLN A 62 -3.86 -1.04 -2.15
C GLN A 62 -3.86 -0.01 -3.27
N ALA A 63 -3.09 -0.22 -4.35
CA ALA A 63 -3.03 0.73 -5.45
C ALA A 63 -4.42 1.07 -6.05
N TYR A 64 -5.31 0.08 -6.16
CA TYR A 64 -6.69 0.30 -6.59
C TYR A 64 -7.50 1.09 -5.57
N MET A 65 -7.40 0.80 -4.28
CA MET A 65 -8.03 1.62 -3.24
C MET A 65 -7.57 3.09 -3.31
N THR A 66 -6.27 3.34 -3.51
CA THR A 66 -5.75 4.70 -3.72
C THR A 66 -6.35 5.34 -4.98
N ARG A 67 -6.34 4.61 -6.10
CA ARG A 67 -6.91 5.07 -7.38
C ARG A 67 -8.38 5.45 -7.23
N ASP A 68 -9.17 4.61 -6.59
CA ASP A 68 -10.61 4.81 -6.47
C ASP A 68 -10.94 6.02 -5.57
N LEU A 69 -10.14 6.25 -4.51
CA LEU A 69 -10.24 7.47 -3.71
C LEU A 69 -9.83 8.72 -4.50
N LEU A 70 -8.81 8.64 -5.34
CA LEU A 70 -8.43 9.76 -6.22
C LEU A 70 -9.57 10.09 -7.20
N LYS A 71 -10.14 9.08 -7.87
CA LYS A 71 -11.29 9.27 -8.77
C LYS A 71 -12.49 9.91 -8.07
N ALA A 72 -12.78 9.48 -6.85
CA ALA A 72 -13.93 9.97 -6.10
C ALA A 72 -13.79 11.43 -5.62
N ASN A 73 -12.55 11.92 -5.43
CA ASN A 73 -12.29 13.24 -4.86
C ASN A 73 -11.79 14.29 -5.87
N PHE A 74 -11.35 13.85 -7.06
CA PHE A 74 -10.79 14.71 -8.10
C PHE A 74 -11.46 14.38 -9.44
N PRO A 75 -12.49 15.13 -9.87
CA PRO A 75 -13.22 14.88 -11.11
C PRO A 75 -12.33 14.77 -12.36
N GLU A 76 -11.25 15.54 -12.41
CA GLU A 76 -10.25 15.51 -13.48
C GLU A 76 -9.45 14.19 -13.56
N LEU A 77 -9.43 13.40 -12.48
CA LEU A 77 -8.81 12.07 -12.41
C LEU A 77 -9.82 10.93 -12.62
N ALA A 78 -11.12 11.25 -12.75
CA ALA A 78 -12.17 10.25 -12.93
C ALA A 78 -12.18 9.64 -14.35
N GLU A 79 -11.76 10.43 -15.34
CA GLU A 79 -11.68 10.05 -16.75
C GLU A 79 -10.84 8.79 -16.98
N GLU A 80 -11.23 8.00 -17.98
CA GLU A 80 -10.49 6.81 -18.35
C GLU A 80 -9.08 7.19 -18.85
N GLY A 81 -8.05 6.50 -18.36
CA GLY A 81 -6.65 6.81 -18.70
C GLY A 81 -6.02 7.95 -17.89
N ALA A 82 -6.76 8.65 -17.02
CA ALA A 82 -6.19 9.70 -16.17
C ALA A 82 -5.28 9.14 -15.04
N LEU A 83 -5.47 7.88 -14.64
CA LEU A 83 -4.68 7.18 -13.64
C LEU A 83 -4.15 5.86 -14.20
N GLU A 84 -2.83 5.66 -14.13
CA GLU A 84 -2.14 4.45 -14.59
C GLU A 84 -1.51 3.71 -13.40
N ILE A 85 -1.73 2.39 -13.27
CA ILE A 85 -1.03 1.56 -12.28
C ILE A 85 0.24 1.00 -12.90
N VAL A 86 1.39 1.35 -12.33
CA VAL A 86 2.72 0.89 -12.77
C VAL A 86 3.23 -0.16 -11.79
N ILE A 87 3.28 -1.41 -12.24
CA ILE A 87 3.80 -2.53 -11.44
C ILE A 87 5.32 -2.53 -11.48
N ILE A 88 5.95 -2.49 -10.30
CA ILE A 88 7.40 -2.49 -10.13
C ILE A 88 7.80 -3.75 -9.34
N LYS A 89 8.70 -4.54 -9.92
CA LYS A 89 9.22 -5.76 -9.30
C LYS A 89 10.40 -5.41 -8.39
N THR A 90 10.28 -5.71 -7.11
CA THR A 90 11.31 -5.36 -6.11
C THR A 90 12.28 -6.52 -5.86
N THR A 91 13.46 -6.23 -5.34
CA THR A 91 14.41 -7.27 -4.93
C THR A 91 13.82 -8.19 -3.86
N GLY A 92 13.01 -7.65 -2.94
CA GLY A 92 12.28 -8.44 -1.95
C GLY A 92 11.24 -9.41 -2.55
N ASP A 93 10.79 -9.18 -3.79
CA ASP A 93 9.94 -10.14 -4.52
C ASP A 93 10.75 -11.28 -5.15
N LYS A 94 12.04 -11.06 -5.42
CA LYS A 94 12.94 -12.04 -6.03
C LYS A 94 13.61 -12.95 -5.00
N ILE A 95 14.02 -12.40 -3.86
CA ILE A 95 14.76 -13.14 -2.83
C ILE A 95 13.79 -13.71 -1.80
N LEU A 96 13.19 -14.84 -2.15
CA LEU A 96 12.30 -15.55 -1.23
C LEU A 96 13.04 -16.56 -0.35
N ASN A 97 14.25 -17.01 -0.72
CA ASN A 97 14.90 -18.20 -0.16
C ASN A 97 15.87 -17.95 1.01
N GLN A 98 16.12 -16.69 1.39
CA GLN A 98 17.00 -16.33 2.51
C GLN A 98 16.21 -15.58 3.60
N PRO A 99 16.62 -15.61 4.89
CA PRO A 99 15.98 -14.88 6.00
C PRO A 99 16.11 -13.35 5.90
N LEU A 100 15.15 -12.59 6.48
CA LEU A 100 15.08 -11.12 6.22
C LEU A 100 16.20 -10.40 6.98
N ALA A 101 16.58 -10.96 8.13
CA ALA A 101 17.71 -10.50 8.92
C ALA A 101 19.03 -10.64 8.17
N ASP A 102 19.15 -11.66 7.32
CA ASP A 102 20.40 -12.01 6.63
C ASP A 102 20.55 -11.29 5.29
N ILE A 103 19.44 -10.86 4.68
CA ILE A 103 19.43 -10.19 3.37
C ILE A 103 20.02 -8.76 3.43
N GLY A 104 20.28 -8.20 4.63
CA GLY A 104 21.14 -7.02 4.79
C GLY A 104 20.88 -5.89 3.78
N GLY A 105 19.77 -5.16 3.92
CA GLY A 105 19.47 -4.04 3.01
C GLY A 105 18.28 -3.22 3.48
N LYS A 106 18.47 -1.93 3.69
CA LYS A 106 17.37 -0.99 3.94
C LYS A 106 16.53 -0.91 2.65
N GLY A 107 15.20 -1.00 2.75
CA GLY A 107 14.30 -0.76 1.62
C GLY A 107 14.11 -1.94 0.64
N LEU A 108 14.23 -3.20 1.08
CA LEU A 108 14.06 -4.39 0.21
C LEU A 108 12.78 -4.41 -0.64
N PHE A 109 11.71 -3.76 -0.17
CA PHE A 109 10.42 -3.68 -0.86
C PHE A 109 10.09 -2.28 -1.40
N THR A 110 10.99 -1.30 -1.21
CA THR A 110 10.75 0.10 -1.62
C THR A 110 11.77 0.61 -2.62
N LYS A 111 13.03 0.14 -2.58
CA LYS A 111 14.14 0.70 -3.36
C LYS A 111 13.81 0.89 -4.84
N GLU A 112 13.33 -0.13 -5.53
CA GLU A 112 13.04 -0.01 -6.98
C GLU A 112 11.87 0.93 -7.27
N ILE A 113 10.95 1.08 -6.32
CA ILE A 113 9.83 2.02 -6.41
C ILE A 113 10.32 3.44 -6.13
N ASP A 114 11.19 3.62 -5.15
CA ASP A 114 11.86 4.88 -4.83
C ASP A 114 12.68 5.37 -6.04
N ASP A 115 13.45 4.47 -6.67
CA ASP A 115 14.22 4.75 -7.89
C ASP A 115 13.29 5.15 -9.06
N ALA A 116 12.11 4.52 -9.19
CA ALA A 116 11.12 4.88 -10.20
C ALA A 116 10.50 6.25 -9.91
N LEU A 117 10.24 6.57 -8.64
CA LEU A 117 9.71 7.87 -8.22
C LEU A 117 10.73 8.98 -8.46
N LEU A 118 12.01 8.75 -8.17
CA LEU A 118 13.11 9.71 -8.37
C LEU A 118 13.53 9.89 -9.83
N SER A 119 13.33 8.88 -10.69
CA SER A 119 13.55 8.99 -12.14
C SER A 119 12.36 9.53 -12.92
N GLY A 120 11.17 9.61 -12.31
CA GLY A 120 9.97 10.19 -12.92
C GLY A 120 9.19 9.17 -13.76
N LYS A 121 9.49 7.88 -13.57
CA LYS A 121 8.74 6.77 -14.16
C LYS A 121 7.36 6.63 -13.54
N ILE A 122 7.22 7.06 -12.29
CA ILE A 122 5.95 7.14 -11.55
C ILE A 122 5.85 8.52 -10.91
N ASP A 123 4.61 8.99 -10.68
CA ASP A 123 4.32 10.27 -10.03
C ASP A 123 4.08 10.09 -8.53
N ILE A 124 3.45 8.98 -8.14
CA ILE A 124 3.23 8.60 -6.75
C ILE A 124 3.53 7.12 -6.53
N ALA A 125 3.94 6.77 -5.32
CA ALA A 125 4.22 5.38 -4.93
C ALA A 125 3.31 4.93 -3.79
N VAL A 126 2.70 3.74 -3.94
CA VAL A 126 1.80 3.15 -2.94
C VAL A 126 2.47 2.02 -2.17
N HIS A 127 2.55 2.19 -0.84
CA HIS A 127 3.19 1.22 0.06
C HIS A 127 2.27 0.79 1.21
N SER A 128 2.55 -0.39 1.76
CA SER A 128 2.19 -0.71 3.15
C SER A 128 3.18 -0.03 4.08
N MET A 129 2.73 0.83 5.00
CA MET A 129 3.64 1.63 5.83
C MET A 129 4.63 0.82 6.67
N LYS A 130 4.23 -0.37 7.12
CA LYS A 130 5.14 -1.26 7.88
C LYS A 130 6.40 -1.66 7.10
N ASP A 131 6.36 -1.54 5.77
CA ASP A 131 7.43 -1.92 4.86
C ASP A 131 8.25 -0.69 4.39
N VAL A 132 7.85 0.53 4.77
CA VAL A 132 8.56 1.77 4.44
C VAL A 132 9.73 1.97 5.42
N PRO A 133 10.95 2.23 4.93
CA PRO A 133 12.10 2.52 5.80
C PRO A 133 11.87 3.76 6.68
N THR A 134 12.57 3.79 7.82
CA THR A 134 12.51 4.95 8.73
C THR A 134 13.13 6.22 8.14
N TYR A 135 14.10 6.06 7.24
CA TYR A 135 14.71 7.15 6.48
C TYR A 135 14.19 7.10 5.05
N LEU A 136 13.57 8.20 4.62
CA LEU A 136 13.13 8.34 3.24
C LEU A 136 14.31 8.71 2.34
N PRO A 137 14.34 8.21 1.10
CA PRO A 137 15.31 8.66 0.10
C PRO A 137 15.22 10.17 -0.11
N GLU A 138 16.36 10.83 -0.24
CA GLU A 138 16.42 12.25 -0.55
C GLU A 138 15.65 12.56 -1.85
N GLY A 139 14.89 13.65 -1.87
CA GLY A 139 14.02 14.02 -2.99
C GLY A 139 12.65 13.35 -2.98
N THR A 140 12.35 12.48 -2.00
CA THR A 140 11.01 11.92 -1.77
C THR A 140 10.37 12.49 -0.51
N ILE A 141 9.05 12.60 -0.50
CA ILE A 141 8.27 12.94 0.70
C ILE A 141 7.13 11.96 0.90
N LEU A 142 6.74 11.76 2.16
CA LEU A 142 5.58 10.97 2.57
C LEU A 142 4.52 11.87 3.23
N PRO A 143 3.70 12.58 2.42
CA PRO A 143 2.70 13.50 2.95
C PRO A 143 1.37 12.83 3.29
N CYS A 144 1.12 11.60 2.83
CA CYS A 144 -0.23 11.02 2.82
C CYS A 144 -0.29 9.65 3.48
N ASN A 145 -1.31 9.47 4.34
CA ASN A 145 -1.76 8.21 4.88
C ASN A 145 -3.26 8.06 4.64
N LEU A 146 -3.68 6.96 4.01
CA LEU A 146 -5.10 6.60 3.95
C LEU A 146 -5.62 6.23 5.36
N PRO A 147 -6.94 6.33 5.60
CA PRO A 147 -7.56 5.89 6.86
C PRO A 147 -7.06 4.52 7.32
N ARG A 148 -6.69 4.45 8.60
CA ARG A 148 -6.02 3.27 9.16
C ARG A 148 -7.02 2.15 9.35
N GLU A 149 -6.81 1.06 8.62
CA GLU A 149 -7.54 -0.19 8.85
C GLU A 149 -7.08 -0.89 10.15
N ASP A 150 -7.82 -1.91 10.58
CA ASP A 150 -7.59 -2.66 11.80
C ASP A 150 -6.14 -3.16 11.95
N VAL A 151 -5.56 -2.81 13.09
CA VAL A 151 -4.15 -3.05 13.43
C VAL A 151 -3.90 -4.42 14.05
N ARG A 152 -4.94 -5.21 14.29
CA ARG A 152 -4.79 -6.48 15.00
C ARG A 152 -4.19 -7.56 14.11
N ASP A 153 -3.36 -8.40 14.73
CA ASP A 153 -3.00 -9.69 14.16
C ASP A 153 -4.15 -10.68 14.37
N VAL A 154 -4.42 -11.53 13.38
CA VAL A 154 -5.37 -12.63 13.45
C VAL A 154 -4.66 -13.96 13.58
N PHE A 155 -5.27 -14.87 14.32
CA PHE A 155 -4.89 -16.26 14.42
C PHE A 155 -5.63 -17.10 13.37
N ILE A 156 -4.89 -17.96 12.69
CA ILE A 156 -5.38 -18.83 11.62
C ILE A 156 -4.82 -20.22 11.90
N SER A 157 -5.70 -21.18 12.15
CA SER A 157 -5.33 -22.56 12.40
C SER A 157 -6.50 -23.50 12.05
N PRO A 158 -6.21 -24.67 11.43
CA PRO A 158 -7.19 -25.73 11.26
C PRO A 158 -7.33 -26.62 12.50
N VAL A 159 -6.42 -26.55 13.47
CA VAL A 159 -6.31 -27.53 14.59
C VAL A 159 -6.64 -26.96 15.97
N ALA A 160 -6.68 -25.64 16.13
CA ALA A 160 -6.95 -24.99 17.42
C ALA A 160 -7.77 -23.71 17.24
N LYS A 161 -8.41 -23.24 18.32
CA LYS A 161 -9.20 -21.99 18.34
C LYS A 161 -8.35 -20.75 18.59
N ASP A 162 -7.23 -20.92 19.30
CA ASP A 162 -6.27 -19.86 19.62
C ASP A 162 -4.86 -20.48 19.84
N LEU A 163 -3.89 -19.63 20.21
CA LEU A 163 -2.53 -20.08 20.52
C LEU A 163 -2.46 -20.96 21.78
N ALA A 164 -3.35 -20.77 22.75
CA ALA A 164 -3.33 -21.52 24.02
C ALA A 164 -3.83 -22.97 23.84
N GLY A 165 -4.72 -23.19 22.86
CA GLY A 165 -5.20 -24.51 22.49
C GLY A 165 -4.27 -25.33 21.61
N LEU A 166 -3.09 -24.80 21.21
CA LEU A 166 -2.13 -25.56 20.44
C LEU A 166 -1.38 -26.57 21.33
N PRO A 167 -1.12 -27.80 20.86
CA PRO A 167 -0.37 -28.79 21.63
C PRO A 167 1.09 -28.36 21.81
N ALA A 168 1.74 -28.87 22.86
CA ALA A 168 3.16 -28.65 23.08
C ALA A 168 3.99 -29.08 21.87
N GLY A 169 4.95 -28.25 21.46
CA GLY A 169 5.77 -28.49 20.27
C GLY A 169 5.11 -28.14 18.93
N ALA A 170 3.84 -27.70 18.91
CA ALA A 170 3.19 -27.22 17.69
C ALA A 170 3.96 -26.08 17.04
N VAL A 171 3.94 -26.04 15.70
CA VAL A 171 4.71 -25.08 14.91
C VAL A 171 3.83 -23.92 14.46
N VAL A 172 4.21 -22.70 14.80
CA VAL A 172 3.55 -21.46 14.36
C VAL A 172 4.39 -20.79 13.26
N GLY A 173 3.81 -20.70 12.06
CA GLY A 173 4.41 -20.06 10.89
C GLY A 173 4.41 -18.54 10.99
N SER A 174 5.58 -17.92 11.14
CA SER A 174 5.74 -16.47 11.05
C SER A 174 7.18 -16.09 10.72
N ALA A 175 7.39 -15.27 9.69
CA ALA A 175 8.69 -14.66 9.41
C ALA A 175 8.93 -13.32 10.15
N SER A 176 7.99 -12.88 10.99
CA SER A 176 8.10 -11.62 11.75
C SER A 176 8.76 -11.88 13.10
N LEU A 177 9.96 -11.34 13.32
CA LEU A 177 10.66 -11.41 14.61
C LEU A 177 9.81 -10.84 15.75
N ARG A 178 9.06 -9.76 15.49
CA ARG A 178 8.10 -9.19 16.46
C ARG A 178 7.11 -10.26 16.93
N ARG A 179 6.41 -10.91 15.99
CA ARG A 179 5.41 -11.93 16.34
C ARG A 179 6.04 -13.14 16.99
N GLN A 180 7.19 -13.60 16.49
CA GLN A 180 7.92 -14.72 17.06
C GLN A 180 8.29 -14.48 18.52
N ALA A 181 8.92 -13.34 18.83
CA ALA A 181 9.32 -12.98 20.18
C ALA A 181 8.10 -12.93 21.12
N GLN A 182 7.01 -12.32 20.65
CA GLN A 182 5.81 -12.19 21.48
C GLN A 182 5.07 -13.52 21.70
N ILE A 183 5.06 -14.43 20.72
CA ILE A 183 4.52 -15.79 20.88
C ILE A 183 5.36 -16.54 21.92
N LEU A 184 6.68 -16.58 21.73
CA LEU A 184 7.58 -17.35 22.60
C LEU A 184 7.62 -16.83 24.04
N ALA A 185 7.42 -15.52 24.24
CA ALA A 185 7.34 -14.93 25.58
C ALA A 185 6.12 -15.43 26.38
N LYS A 186 4.98 -15.66 25.72
CA LYS A 186 3.74 -16.10 26.40
C LYS A 186 3.53 -17.62 26.34
N TYR A 187 3.99 -18.25 25.27
CA TYR A 187 3.78 -19.67 24.99
C TYR A 187 5.13 -20.35 24.67
N PRO A 188 6.02 -20.50 25.67
CA PRO A 188 7.37 -21.04 25.47
C PRO A 188 7.37 -22.52 25.05
N HIS A 189 6.25 -23.23 25.22
CA HIS A 189 6.07 -24.61 24.77
C HIS A 189 5.81 -24.74 23.26
N LEU A 190 5.50 -23.63 22.57
CA LEU A 190 5.29 -23.61 21.13
C LEU A 190 6.62 -23.44 20.39
N LYS A 191 6.70 -24.01 19.19
CA LYS A 191 7.77 -23.72 18.24
C LYS A 191 7.28 -22.64 17.30
N VAL A 192 8.08 -21.61 17.08
CA VAL A 192 7.90 -20.72 15.92
C VAL A 192 8.91 -21.12 14.88
N VAL A 193 8.54 -21.08 13.59
CA VAL A 193 9.47 -21.43 12.51
C VAL A 193 10.78 -20.64 12.69
N ARG A 194 11.83 -21.36 13.07
CA ARG A 194 13.22 -20.91 13.19
C ARG A 194 14.07 -21.80 12.28
N PHE A 195 15.08 -21.16 11.68
CA PHE A 195 16.14 -21.71 10.83
C PHE A 195 16.16 -23.24 10.75
N GLY A 196 15.77 -23.79 9.59
CA GLY A 196 15.84 -25.23 9.29
C GLY A 196 14.51 -25.83 8.81
N VAL A 197 13.37 -25.30 9.28
CA VAL A 197 12.04 -25.59 8.68
C VAL A 197 11.72 -24.49 7.67
N GLU A 198 11.36 -24.88 6.46
CA GLU A 198 11.32 -24.09 5.24
C GLU A 198 10.54 -22.77 5.35
N ASN A 199 11.25 -21.69 5.64
CA ASN A 199 10.98 -20.33 5.21
C ASN A 199 9.48 -19.98 5.01
N PHE A 200 8.80 -19.59 6.09
CA PHE A 200 7.39 -19.17 6.05
C PHE A 200 7.26 -17.75 5.45
N ARG A 201 7.60 -17.64 4.17
CA ARG A 201 7.57 -16.44 3.34
C ARG A 201 6.64 -16.59 2.14
N GLY A 202 6.52 -15.49 1.41
CA GLY A 202 5.54 -15.32 0.34
C GLY A 202 4.44 -14.34 0.74
N ASN A 203 3.56 -14.08 -0.22
CA ASN A 203 2.37 -13.26 -0.04
C ASN A 203 1.35 -13.97 0.87
N VAL A 204 0.19 -13.34 1.09
CA VAL A 204 -0.86 -13.86 1.97
C VAL A 204 -1.33 -15.24 1.51
N GLN A 205 -1.58 -15.40 0.21
CA GLN A 205 -2.06 -16.64 -0.38
C GLN A 205 -1.06 -17.79 -0.23
N THR A 206 0.23 -17.55 -0.49
CA THR A 206 1.28 -18.57 -0.29
C THR A 206 1.33 -19.06 1.14
N ARG A 207 1.20 -18.15 2.12
CA ARG A 207 1.22 -18.49 3.54
C ARG A 207 0.00 -19.30 3.96
N LEU A 208 -1.18 -18.96 3.44
CA LEU A 208 -2.40 -19.73 3.67
C LEU A 208 -2.30 -21.12 3.04
N ARG A 209 -1.70 -21.24 1.85
CA ARG A 209 -1.46 -22.54 1.21
C ARG A 209 -0.51 -23.41 2.04
N LYS A 210 0.62 -22.86 2.49
CA LYS A 210 1.55 -23.56 3.40
C LYS A 210 0.88 -24.06 4.68
N LEU A 211 -0.04 -23.26 5.24
CA LEU A 211 -0.85 -23.69 6.38
C LEU A 211 -1.75 -24.89 6.02
N THR A 212 -2.44 -24.84 4.88
CA THR A 212 -3.30 -25.94 4.44
C THR A 212 -2.53 -27.20 4.05
N GLU A 213 -1.29 -27.06 3.58
CA GLU A 213 -0.37 -28.16 3.23
C GLU A 213 0.26 -28.82 4.47
N GLY A 214 0.08 -28.23 5.66
CA GLY A 214 0.56 -28.82 6.92
C GLY A 214 1.96 -28.37 7.34
N ASP A 215 2.58 -27.41 6.66
CA ASP A 215 3.91 -26.87 7.01
C ASP A 215 3.97 -26.28 8.42
N CYS A 216 2.81 -25.86 8.95
CA CYS A 216 2.68 -25.37 10.31
C CYS A 216 1.27 -25.66 10.86
N SER A 217 1.15 -25.68 12.18
CA SER A 217 -0.12 -25.87 12.88
C SER A 217 -0.97 -24.60 12.93
N ALA A 218 -0.33 -23.44 12.83
CA ALA A 218 -1.01 -22.13 12.82
C ALA A 218 -0.14 -21.06 12.17
N THR A 219 -0.74 -19.95 11.76
CA THR A 219 -0.03 -18.73 11.40
C THR A 219 -0.72 -17.48 11.96
N LEU A 220 0.02 -16.36 11.93
CA LEU A 220 -0.50 -15.03 12.23
C LEU A 220 -0.40 -14.14 10.99
N LEU A 221 -1.51 -13.50 10.62
CA LEU A 221 -1.58 -12.49 9.56
C LEU A 221 -2.18 -11.19 10.08
N ALA A 222 -1.98 -10.08 9.35
CA ALA A 222 -2.61 -8.82 9.72
C ALA A 222 -4.06 -8.80 9.24
N LEU A 223 -5.01 -8.42 10.10
CA LEU A 223 -6.43 -8.35 9.76
C LEU A 223 -6.68 -7.45 8.54
N ALA A 224 -6.04 -6.29 8.51
CA ALA A 224 -6.11 -5.36 7.38
C ALA A 224 -5.72 -5.99 6.04
N GLY A 225 -4.78 -6.95 6.04
CA GLY A 225 -4.36 -7.64 4.82
C GLY A 225 -5.44 -8.58 4.29
N LEU A 226 -6.13 -9.31 5.18
CA LEU A 226 -7.20 -10.21 4.79
C LEU A 226 -8.46 -9.47 4.36
N LYS A 227 -8.84 -8.39 5.07
CA LYS A 227 -9.98 -7.55 4.68
C LYS A 227 -9.84 -6.99 3.28
N ARG A 228 -8.65 -6.50 2.92
CA ARG A 228 -8.39 -5.93 1.57
C ARG A 228 -8.34 -6.95 0.45
N LEU A 229 -8.25 -8.23 0.79
CA LEU A 229 -8.21 -9.33 -0.16
C LEU A 229 -9.52 -10.14 -0.15
N ASP A 230 -10.52 -9.73 0.65
CA ASP A 230 -11.75 -10.48 0.88
C ASP A 230 -11.47 -11.93 1.33
N MET A 231 -10.51 -12.08 2.24
CA MET A 231 -10.03 -13.37 2.77
C MET A 231 -10.33 -13.56 4.27
N THR A 232 -11.33 -12.86 4.81
CA THR A 232 -11.65 -12.90 6.25
C THR A 232 -12.23 -14.24 6.71
N GLN A 233 -12.75 -15.06 5.80
CA GLN A 233 -13.23 -16.42 6.07
C GLN A 233 -12.15 -17.36 6.63
N HIS A 234 -10.87 -17.04 6.44
CA HIS A 234 -9.77 -17.81 7.01
C HIS A 234 -9.50 -17.50 8.48
N ILE A 235 -10.10 -16.46 9.05
CA ILE A 235 -9.81 -16.03 10.42
C ILE A 235 -10.41 -17.02 11.42
N THR A 236 -9.56 -17.64 12.23
CA THR A 236 -10.01 -18.46 13.36
C THR A 236 -10.33 -17.59 14.58
N ALA A 237 -9.45 -16.63 14.90
CA ALA A 237 -9.67 -15.68 15.99
C ALA A 237 -9.02 -14.32 15.72
N VAL A 238 -9.66 -13.25 16.19
CA VAL A 238 -9.12 -11.89 16.12
C VAL A 238 -8.32 -11.60 17.39
N GLY A 239 -7.03 -11.28 17.21
CA GLY A 239 -6.09 -11.23 18.32
C GLY A 239 -5.68 -12.65 18.74
N PRO A 240 -4.45 -12.87 19.24
CA PRO A 240 -3.98 -14.21 19.60
C PRO A 240 -4.47 -14.73 20.97
N GLY A 241 -5.72 -14.47 21.36
CA GLY A 241 -6.25 -14.95 22.65
C GLY A 241 -5.56 -14.29 23.86
N GLY A 242 -5.85 -13.01 24.09
CA GLY A 242 -5.31 -12.25 25.23
C GLY A 242 -3.90 -11.70 25.02
N LEU A 243 -3.49 -11.48 23.76
CA LEU A 243 -2.28 -10.74 23.40
C LEU A 243 -2.73 -9.46 22.69
N GLY A 244 -2.49 -8.31 23.29
CA GLY A 244 -2.79 -7.00 22.70
C GLY A 244 -1.81 -6.64 21.58
N PHE A 245 -1.59 -7.53 20.60
CA PHE A 245 -0.72 -7.25 19.45
C PHE A 245 -1.39 -6.22 18.55
N ARG A 246 -0.90 -4.99 18.66
CA ARG A 246 -1.18 -3.92 17.71
C ARG A 246 0.02 -3.83 16.76
N VAL A 247 -0.25 -3.86 15.46
CA VAL A 247 0.71 -3.61 14.37
C VAL A 247 0.99 -2.11 14.27
#